data_AF-A0A845K082-F1
#
_entry.id   AF-A0A845K082-F1
#
_cell.length_a   1.000
_cell.length_b   1.000
_cell.length_c   1.000
_cell.angle_alpha   90.00
_cell.angle_beta   90.00
_cell.angle_gamma   90.00
#
_symmetry.space_group_name_H-M   'P 1'
#
loop_
_entity.id
_entity.type
_entity.pdbx_description
1 polymer ?
#
loop_
_entity_poly.entity_id
_entity_poly.type
_entity_poly.pdbx_seq_one_letter_code
_entity_poly.pdbx_strand_id
1 'polypeptide(L)'
;MASKGPQIPGIAEFIHKIKSGEIFSEIAKEITESQLWTSTFRHGYADTPRNRVLQIASNVWLHLHPVKMHRHALRIKFTWCMGGITFLLFLSTVVTGVILMFYYRPVGEYAYYDMKYLQYDV
;
A
#
# COMPACT_ATOMS: atom_id res chain seq x y z
N MET A 1 -4.83 48.80 23.47
CA MET A 1 -5.71 47.88 22.72
C MET A 1 -5.14 46.48 22.85
N ALA A 2 -5.65 45.69 23.80
CA ALA A 2 -5.13 44.35 24.04
C ALA A 2 -5.50 43.43 22.86
N SER A 3 -4.48 42.88 22.18
CA SER A 3 -4.68 41.91 21.11
C SER A 3 -5.22 40.61 21.72
N LYS A 4 -6.49 40.30 21.43
CA LYS A 4 -7.12 39.03 21.77
C LYS A 4 -6.30 37.90 21.13
N GLY A 5 -5.65 37.08 21.96
CA GLY A 5 -4.88 35.92 21.50
C GLY A 5 -5.75 34.93 20.69
N PRO A 6 -5.14 34.09 19.86
CA PRO A 6 -5.87 33.13 19.03
C PRO A 6 -6.74 32.24 19.91
N GLN A 7 -8.05 32.24 19.66
CA GLN A 7 -9.00 31.36 20.33
C GLN A 7 -8.75 29.94 19.84
N ILE A 8 -8.14 29.12 20.69
CA ILE A 8 -7.91 27.71 20.43
C ILE A 8 -9.29 27.05 20.35
N PRO A 9 -9.66 26.41 19.23
CA PRO A 9 -10.96 25.75 19.13
C PRO A 9 -11.09 24.73 20.26
N GLY A 10 -12.20 24.80 20.99
CA GLY A 10 -12.44 23.91 22.11
C GLY A 10 -12.61 22.47 21.64
N ILE A 11 -12.21 21.50 22.46
CA ILE A 11 -12.34 20.06 22.16
C ILE A 11 -13.80 19.69 21.78
N ALA A 12 -14.79 20.42 22.28
CA ALA A 12 -16.20 20.26 21.91
C ALA A 12 -16.52 20.63 20.45
N GLU A 13 -15.89 21.67 19.91
CA GLU A 13 -16.01 22.09 18.50
C GLU A 13 -15.34 21.04 17.59
N PHE A 14 -14.18 20.54 18.00
CA PHE A 14 -13.47 19.46 17.29
C PHE A 14 -14.27 18.15 17.28
N ILE A 15 -14.89 17.76 18.40
CA ILE A 15 -15.75 16.57 18.47
C ILE A 15 -17.03 16.75 17.64
N HIS A 16 -17.61 17.96 17.61
CA HIS A 16 -18.75 18.26 16.73
C HIS A 16 -18.34 18.14 15.25
N LYS A 17 -17.15 18.63 14.88
CA LYS A 17 -16.59 18.56 13.52
C LYS A 17 -16.16 17.15 13.10
N ILE A 18 -15.77 16.28 14.04
CA ILE A 18 -15.57 14.84 13.82
C ILE A 18 -16.91 14.16 13.59
N LYS A 19 -17.92 14.45 14.43
CA LYS A 19 -19.24 13.81 14.37
C LYS A 19 -20.07 14.26 13.16
N SER A 20 -19.85 15.48 12.65
CA SER A 20 -20.51 16.00 11.43
C SER A 20 -19.94 15.43 10.13
N GLY A 21 -18.83 14.67 10.17
CA GLY A 21 -18.18 14.10 8.97
C GLY A 21 -17.46 15.13 8.09
N GLU A 22 -17.48 16.42 8.46
CA GLU A 22 -16.85 17.50 7.69
C GLU A 22 -15.33 17.35 7.65
N ILE A 23 -14.70 16.90 8.74
CA ILE A 23 -13.25 16.62 8.78
C ILE A 23 -12.87 15.55 7.75
N PHE A 24 -13.67 14.49 7.60
CA PHE A 24 -13.41 13.46 6.60
C PHE A 24 -13.51 14.03 5.18
N SER A 25 -14.45 14.94 4.92
CA SER A 25 -14.59 15.59 3.62
C SER A 25 -13.46 16.57 3.31
N GLU A 26 -12.96 17.29 4.33
CA GLU A 26 -11.82 18.21 4.21
C GLU A 26 -10.53 17.45 3.93
N ILE A 27 -10.25 16.42 4.71
CA ILE A 27 -9.08 15.54 4.52
C ILE A 27 -9.17 14.82 3.17
N ALA A 28 -10.34 14.34 2.78
CA ALA A 28 -10.51 13.70 1.47
C ALA A 28 -10.21 14.68 0.33
N LYS A 29 -10.67 15.94 0.41
CA LYS A 29 -10.35 16.98 -0.57
C LYS A 29 -8.86 17.29 -0.60
N GLU A 30 -8.22 17.47 0.56
CA GLU A 30 -6.78 17.73 0.67
C GLU A 30 -5.93 16.60 0.07
N ILE A 31 -6.34 15.35 0.30
CA ILE A 31 -5.69 14.17 -0.28
C ILE A 31 -5.93 14.12 -1.79
N THR A 32 -7.16 14.40 -2.25
CA THR A 32 -7.55 14.32 -3.67
C THR A 32 -6.89 15.43 -4.51
N GLU A 33 -6.66 16.60 -3.91
CA GLU A 33 -5.95 17.72 -4.54
C GLU A 33 -4.43 17.61 -4.39
N SER A 34 -3.94 16.64 -3.63
CA SER A 34 -2.50 16.44 -3.47
C SER A 34 -1.83 16.11 -4.81
N GLN A 35 -0.64 16.66 -5.03
CA GLN A 35 0.19 16.38 -6.20
C GLN A 35 0.43 14.86 -6.40
N LEU A 36 0.44 14.09 -5.30
CA LEU A 36 0.54 12.63 -5.33
C LEU A 36 -0.73 11.98 -5.90
N TRP A 37 -1.91 12.47 -5.55
CA TRP A 37 -3.17 11.94 -6.08
C TRP A 37 -3.39 12.31 -7.55
N THR A 38 -3.16 13.57 -7.91
CA THR A 38 -3.29 14.03 -9.31
C THR A 38 -2.25 13.38 -10.24
N SER A 39 -1.06 13.06 -9.74
CA SER A 39 -0.04 12.33 -10.53
C SER A 39 -0.33 10.83 -10.65
N THR A 40 -1.01 10.25 -9.65
CA THR A 40 -1.39 8.83 -9.65
C THR A 40 -2.61 8.54 -10.53
N PHE A 41 -3.59 9.45 -10.56
CA PHE A 41 -4.84 9.33 -11.33
C PHE A 41 -4.94 10.44 -12.37
N ARG A 42 -4.31 10.21 -13.54
CA ARG A 42 -4.08 11.26 -14.55
C ARG A 42 -5.22 11.47 -15.55
N HIS A 43 -6.17 10.54 -15.65
CA HIS A 43 -7.25 10.57 -16.65
C HIS A 43 -8.62 10.18 -16.06
N GLY A 44 -9.66 10.95 -16.42
CA GLY A 44 -11.06 10.69 -16.07
C GLY A 44 -11.73 9.59 -16.92
N TYR A 45 -12.83 9.03 -16.41
CA TYR A 45 -13.64 8.01 -17.09
C TYR A 45 -14.28 8.57 -18.37
N ALA A 46 -13.75 8.22 -19.56
CA ALA A 46 -14.46 8.43 -20.83
C ALA A 46 -14.52 7.13 -21.63
N ASP A 47 -15.70 6.78 -22.11
CA ASP A 47 -16.10 5.42 -22.56
C ASP A 47 -15.55 4.96 -23.93
N THR A 48 -14.64 5.71 -24.56
CA THR A 48 -14.08 5.30 -25.85
C THR A 48 -13.00 4.22 -25.72
N PRO A 49 -12.90 3.26 -26.66
CA PRO A 49 -11.95 2.16 -26.58
C PRO A 49 -10.48 2.61 -26.56
N ARG A 50 -10.15 3.72 -27.26
CA ARG A 50 -8.82 4.35 -27.22
C ARG A 50 -8.52 4.92 -25.84
N ASN A 51 -9.49 5.59 -25.24
CA ASN A 51 -9.31 6.24 -23.94
C ASN A 51 -9.20 5.23 -22.79
N ARG A 52 -9.88 4.07 -22.89
CA ARG A 52 -9.73 2.97 -21.92
C ARG A 52 -8.30 2.43 -21.84
N VAL A 53 -7.62 2.32 -22.98
CA VAL A 53 -6.21 1.91 -23.03
C VAL A 53 -5.32 2.99 -22.41
N LEU A 54 -5.57 4.25 -22.74
CA LEU A 54 -4.81 5.38 -22.20
C LEU A 54 -4.99 5.52 -20.68
N GLN A 55 -6.17 5.23 -20.14
CA GLN A 55 -6.42 5.21 -18.70
C GLN A 55 -5.58 4.16 -17.98
N ILE A 56 -5.49 2.94 -18.52
CA ILE A 56 -4.70 1.88 -17.88
C ILE A 56 -3.20 2.18 -18.02
N ALA A 57 -2.77 2.68 -19.18
CA ALA A 57 -1.36 2.97 -19.42
C ALA A 57 -0.81 4.23 -18.72
N SER A 58 -1.66 5.23 -18.45
CA SER A 58 -1.25 6.53 -17.88
C SER A 58 -1.30 6.61 -16.35
N ASN A 59 -1.83 5.58 -15.69
CA ASN A 59 -1.92 5.49 -14.24
C ASN A 59 -0.84 4.54 -13.72
N VAL A 60 -0.12 4.95 -12.67
CA VAL A 60 1.04 4.19 -12.14
C VAL A 60 0.64 2.76 -11.73
N TRP A 61 -0.48 2.60 -11.05
CA TRP A 61 -0.95 1.30 -10.56
C TRP A 61 -1.59 0.44 -11.65
N LEU A 62 -2.38 1.05 -12.53
CA LEU A 62 -3.06 0.32 -13.60
C LEU A 62 -2.08 -0.08 -14.71
N HIS A 63 -0.94 0.60 -14.85
CA HIS A 63 0.10 0.24 -15.82
C HIS A 63 0.68 -1.17 -15.57
N LEU A 64 0.73 -1.60 -14.30
CA LEU A 64 1.20 -2.94 -13.95
C LEU A 64 0.26 -4.04 -14.48
N HIS A 65 -1.02 -3.73 -14.68
CA HIS A 65 -1.99 -4.69 -15.15
C HIS A 65 -2.09 -4.67 -16.69
N PRO A 66 -2.06 -5.84 -17.37
CA PRO A 66 -2.22 -5.89 -18.82
C PRO A 66 -3.57 -5.33 -19.26
N VAL A 67 -3.55 -4.42 -20.25
CA VAL A 67 -4.74 -3.74 -20.80
C VAL A 67 -5.69 -4.69 -21.53
N LYS A 68 -5.12 -5.71 -22.19
CA LYS A 68 -5.86 -6.72 -22.95
C LYS A 68 -5.26 -8.09 -22.67
N MET A 69 -6.10 -9.01 -22.24
CA MET A 69 -5.76 -10.40 -22.01
C MET A 69 -6.57 -11.27 -22.96
N HIS A 70 -5.93 -12.22 -23.63
CA HIS A 70 -6.64 -13.19 -24.45
C HIS A 70 -7.43 -14.17 -23.59
N ARG A 71 -8.64 -14.55 -24.01
CA ARG A 71 -9.55 -15.45 -23.25
C ARG A 71 -8.90 -16.79 -22.84
N HIS A 72 -7.95 -17.30 -23.61
CA HIS A 72 -7.25 -18.55 -23.31
C HIS A 72 -6.20 -18.40 -22.19
N ALA A 73 -5.66 -17.20 -21.96
CA ALA A 73 -4.66 -16.95 -20.92
C ALA A 73 -5.25 -16.93 -19.49
N LEU A 74 -6.58 -16.80 -19.36
CA LEU A 74 -7.27 -16.74 -18.06
C LEU A 74 -7.69 -18.12 -17.52
N ARG A 75 -7.39 -19.20 -18.25
CA ARG A 75 -7.69 -20.55 -17.79
C ARG A 75 -6.72 -20.92 -16.66
N ILE A 76 -7.20 -20.80 -15.41
CA ILE A 76 -6.47 -21.09 -14.16
C ILE A 76 -5.75 -22.45 -14.20
N LYS A 77 -6.29 -23.43 -14.94
CA LYS A 77 -5.67 -24.75 -15.13
C LYS A 77 -4.29 -24.73 -15.79
N PHE A 78 -3.96 -23.73 -16.61
CA PHE A 78 -2.67 -23.66 -17.31
C PHE A 78 -1.57 -22.94 -16.54
N THR A 79 -1.92 -21.99 -15.67
CA THR A 79 -0.93 -21.14 -14.98
C THR A 79 -0.85 -21.38 -13.48
N TRP A 80 -1.73 -22.23 -12.93
CA TRP A 80 -1.71 -22.71 -11.54
C TRP A 80 -1.55 -21.61 -10.48
N CYS A 81 -1.89 -20.36 -10.82
CA CYS A 81 -1.58 -19.19 -10.00
C CYS A 81 -0.11 -19.11 -9.57
N MET A 82 0.83 -19.57 -10.40
CA MET A 82 2.27 -19.64 -10.08
C MET A 82 2.82 -18.30 -9.58
N GLY A 83 2.38 -17.18 -10.16
CA GLY A 83 2.78 -15.84 -9.70
C GLY A 83 2.25 -15.47 -8.31
N GLY A 84 1.03 -15.89 -7.96
CA GLY A 84 0.47 -15.66 -6.63
C GLY A 84 1.15 -16.53 -5.57
N ILE A 85 1.48 -17.78 -5.93
CA ILE A 85 2.20 -18.70 -5.04
C ILE A 85 3.62 -18.17 -4.75
N THR A 86 4.36 -17.72 -5.76
CA THR A 86 5.70 -17.16 -5.54
C THR A 86 5.67 -15.88 -4.72
N PHE A 87 4.68 -15.00 -4.94
CA PHE A 87 4.49 -13.81 -4.12
C PHE A 87 4.15 -14.13 -2.66
N LEU A 88 3.29 -15.14 -2.43
CA LEU A 88 2.95 -15.60 -1.08
C LEU A 88 4.17 -16.20 -0.36
N LEU A 89 4.96 -17.03 -1.05
CA LEU A 89 6.19 -17.58 -0.51
C LEU A 89 7.20 -16.47 -0.19
N PHE A 90 7.34 -15.47 -1.08
CA PHE A 90 8.18 -14.30 -0.84
C PHE A 90 7.77 -13.56 0.44
N LEU A 91 6.48 -13.27 0.63
CA LEU A 91 5.99 -12.62 1.84
C LEU A 91 6.27 -13.45 3.10
N SER A 92 6.07 -14.77 3.03
CA SER A 92 6.38 -15.71 4.11
C SER A 92 7.87 -15.69 4.48
N THR A 93 8.75 -15.71 3.48
CA THR A 93 10.21 -15.62 3.68
C THR A 93 10.65 -14.26 4.21
N VAL A 94 10.01 -13.17 3.79
CA VAL A 94 10.30 -11.83 4.34
C VAL A 94 9.93 -11.77 5.81
N VAL A 95 8.74 -12.24 6.19
CA VAL A 95 8.30 -12.23 7.59
C VAL A 95 9.19 -13.11 8.45
N THR A 96 9.43 -14.36 8.04
CA THR A 96 10.29 -15.28 8.81
C THR A 96 11.76 -14.85 8.80
N GLY A 97 12.25 -14.24 7.73
CA GLY A 97 13.59 -13.68 7.63
C GLY A 97 13.80 -12.48 8.54
N VAL A 98 12.82 -11.56 8.63
CA VAL A 98 12.86 -10.44 9.59
C VAL A 98 12.89 -10.95 11.02
N ILE A 99 12.08 -11.97 11.35
CA ILE A 99 12.12 -12.61 12.67
C ILE A 99 13.51 -13.19 12.94
N LEU A 100 14.10 -13.90 11.97
CA LEU A 100 15.43 -14.49 12.11
C LEU A 100 16.52 -13.44 12.35
N MET A 101 16.44 -12.27 11.73
CA MET A 101 17.41 -11.17 11.93
C MET A 101 17.44 -10.64 13.36
N PHE A 102 16.37 -10.78 14.14
CA PHE A 102 16.38 -10.37 15.56
C PHE A 102 17.18 -11.34 16.44
N TYR A 103 17.30 -12.61 16.05
CA TYR A 103 17.97 -13.66 16.82
C TYR A 103 19.33 -14.07 16.26
N TYR A 104 19.59 -13.79 14.99
CA TYR A 104 20.81 -14.16 14.30
C TYR A 104 21.82 -13.00 14.24
N ARG A 105 23.05 -13.23 14.71
CA ARG A 105 24.16 -12.27 14.54
C ARG A 105 24.98 -12.61 13.30
N PRO A 106 25.25 -11.65 12.40
CA PRO A 106 26.01 -11.90 11.17
C PRO A 106 27.53 -11.95 11.43
N VAL A 107 27.99 -12.86 12.31
CA VAL A 107 29.40 -13.06 12.67
C VAL A 107 29.71 -14.55 12.60
N GLY A 108 30.76 -14.94 11.86
CA GLY A 108 31.09 -16.34 11.61
C GLY A 108 31.33 -17.18 12.87
N GLU A 109 31.89 -16.58 13.92
CA GLU A 109 32.17 -17.24 15.20
C GLU A 109 30.90 -17.65 15.96
N TYR A 110 29.82 -16.86 15.84
CA TYR A 110 28.58 -17.06 16.58
C TYR A 110 27.47 -17.71 15.74
N ALA A 111 27.63 -17.76 14.41
CA ALA A 111 26.60 -18.25 13.50
C ALA A 111 26.07 -19.66 13.84
N TYR A 112 26.96 -20.60 14.20
CA TYR A 112 26.55 -21.96 14.56
C TYR A 112 25.80 -22.01 15.91
N TYR A 113 26.28 -21.26 16.90
CA TYR A 113 25.67 -21.21 18.22
C TYR A 113 24.30 -20.52 18.20
N ASP A 114 24.14 -19.46 17.40
CA ASP A 114 22.87 -18.76 17.24
C ASP A 114 21.82 -19.66 16.54
N MET A 115 22.24 -20.50 15.57
CA MET A 115 21.35 -21.53 14.97
C MET A 115 20.93 -22.60 15.99
N LYS A 116 21.84 -23.03 16.86
CA LYS A 116 21.53 -23.96 17.95
C LYS A 116 20.58 -23.33 18.97
N TYR A 117 20.81 -22.08 19.34
CA TYR A 117 19.94 -21.33 20.26
C TYR A 117 18.50 -21.27 19.73
N LEU A 118 18.34 -20.91 18.45
CA LEU A 118 17.05 -20.91 17.75
C LEU A 118 16.35 -22.27 17.69
N GLN A 119 17.09 -23.38 17.71
CA GLN A 119 16.52 -24.73 17.61
C GLN A 119 16.04 -25.28 18.96
N TYR A 120 16.69 -24.91 20.07
CA TYR A 120 16.48 -25.55 21.37
C TYR A 120 15.89 -24.64 22.45
N ASP A 121 15.99 -23.31 22.33
CA ASP A 121 15.66 -22.38 23.42
C ASP A 121 14.58 -21.34 23.08
N VAL A 122 14.29 -21.14 21.79
CA VAL A 122 13.19 -20.28 21.28
C VAL A 122 12.00 -21.14 20.89
#